data_AF-A0A2M8USN8-F1
#
_entry.id   AF-A0A2M8USN8-F1
#
_cell.length_a   1.000
_cell.length_b   1.000
_cell.length_c   1.000
_cell.angle_alpha   90.00
_cell.angle_beta   90.00
_cell.angle_gamma   90.00
#
_symmetry.space_group_name_H-M   'P 1'
#
loop_
_entity.id
_entity.type
_entity.pdbx_description
1 polymer ?
#
loop_
_entity_poly.entity_id
_entity_poly.type
_entity_poly.pdbx_seq_one_letter_code
_entity_poly.pdbx_strand_id
1 'polypeptide(L)'
;MAPVLHSPTCQHFSLVGREMSNSARITLLLLACAIGGYFAILGVTFTFAVEPQTSRSAIAVWMAMAVVFSLPVWLPAIVPARLSRLHVFVRRTCMILLCFPTQLYASTVLHQLVRIHSHQESNPTVLVEGLSLTSACLMAMALLVKSDALRLFAWLRQPKQAR
;
A
#
# COMPACT_ATOMS: atom_id res chain seq x y z
N MET A 1 -47.45 30.94 12.74
CA MET A 1 -46.69 29.71 12.45
C MET A 1 -45.61 30.07 11.46
N ALA A 2 -44.35 30.12 11.90
CA ALA A 2 -43.21 30.47 11.06
C ALA A 2 -42.61 29.20 10.43
N PRO A 3 -42.26 29.20 9.13
CA PRO A 3 -41.64 28.06 8.49
C PRO A 3 -40.20 27.90 8.97
N VAL A 4 -39.89 26.71 9.52
CA VAL A 4 -38.54 26.30 9.89
C VAL A 4 -37.76 26.04 8.60
N LEU A 5 -36.92 26.99 8.19
CA LEU A 5 -35.94 26.78 7.12
C LEU A 5 -34.91 25.73 7.58
N HIS A 6 -35.11 24.48 7.20
CA HIS A 6 -34.06 23.46 7.27
C HIS A 6 -32.94 23.86 6.30
N SER A 7 -31.84 24.37 6.85
CA SER A 7 -30.65 24.72 6.09
C SER A 7 -30.03 23.44 5.48
N PRO A 8 -30.03 23.28 4.14
CA PRO A 8 -29.54 22.06 3.47
C PRO A 8 -28.00 21.95 3.43
N THR A 9 -27.28 22.95 3.96
CA THR A 9 -25.81 23.05 3.86
C THR A 9 -25.05 22.07 4.74
N CYS A 10 -25.69 21.44 5.74
CA CYS A 10 -25.00 20.52 6.64
C CYS A 10 -24.85 19.08 6.08
N GLN A 11 -25.67 18.68 5.09
CA GLN A 11 -25.59 17.31 4.54
C GLN A 11 -24.52 17.15 3.44
N HIS A 12 -24.12 18.24 2.78
CA HIS A 12 -23.17 18.16 1.66
C HIS A 12 -21.72 17.86 2.09
N PHE A 13 -21.37 18.12 3.35
CA PHE A 13 -20.02 17.85 3.87
C PHE A 13 -19.81 16.37 4.27
N SER A 14 -20.90 15.63 4.53
CA SER A 14 -20.81 14.22 4.97
C SER A 14 -20.51 13.24 3.84
N LEU A 15 -20.71 13.64 2.58
CA LEU A 15 -20.42 12.79 1.40
C LEU A 15 -18.97 12.91 0.90
N VAL A 16 -18.26 13.98 1.26
CA VAL A 16 -16.86 14.22 0.84
C VAL A 16 -15.86 13.47 1.75
N GLY A 17 -16.30 13.09 2.95
CA GLY A 17 -15.52 12.34 3.93
C GLY A 17 -15.83 10.85 3.93
N ARG A 18 -15.89 10.17 2.76
CA ARG A 18 -15.93 8.70 2.77
C ARG A 18 -14.58 8.20 3.24
N GLU A 19 -14.45 8.11 4.56
CA GLU A 19 -13.29 7.59 5.25
C GLU A 19 -12.96 6.21 4.68
N MET A 20 -11.67 5.92 4.52
CA MET A 20 -11.24 4.58 4.14
C MET A 20 -11.81 3.61 5.17
N SER A 21 -12.59 2.62 4.70
CA SER A 21 -13.25 1.64 5.57
C SER A 21 -12.24 1.02 6.53
N ASN A 22 -12.65 0.79 7.78
CA ASN A 22 -11.79 0.16 8.79
C ASN A 22 -11.21 -1.16 8.28
N SER A 23 -11.98 -1.92 7.51
CA SER A 23 -11.50 -3.15 6.87
C SER A 23 -10.32 -2.89 5.92
N ALA A 24 -10.38 -1.85 5.09
CA ALA A 24 -9.30 -1.51 4.17
C ALA A 24 -8.05 -0.99 4.90
N ARG A 25 -8.22 -0.24 6.00
CA ARG A 25 -7.11 0.17 6.86
C ARG A 25 -6.41 -1.03 7.48
N ILE A 26 -7.19 -1.97 8.04
CA ILE A 26 -6.66 -3.21 8.63
C ILE A 26 -5.92 -4.02 7.55
N THR A 27 -6.50 -4.19 6.37
CA THR A 27 -5.83 -4.91 5.26
C THR A 27 -4.52 -4.24 4.88
N LEU A 28 -4.46 -2.91 4.75
CA LEU A 28 -3.22 -2.20 4.46
C LEU A 28 -2.18 -2.37 5.57
N LEU A 29 -2.57 -2.32 6.84
CA LEU A 29 -1.65 -2.55 7.95
C LEU A 29 -1.08 -3.98 7.96
N LEU A 30 -1.92 -4.98 7.69
CA LEU A 30 -1.48 -6.37 7.55
C LEU A 30 -0.51 -6.53 6.37
N LEU A 31 -0.80 -5.91 5.23
CA LEU A 31 0.09 -5.91 4.06
C LEU A 31 1.41 -5.21 4.36
N ALA A 32 1.39 -4.10 5.09
CA ALA A 32 2.59 -3.38 5.51
C ALA A 32 3.49 -4.25 6.39
N CYS A 33 2.89 -4.98 7.36
CA CYS A 33 3.61 -5.92 8.21
C CYS A 33 4.19 -7.08 7.41
N ALA A 34 3.44 -7.64 6.46
CA ALA A 34 3.90 -8.74 5.62
C ALA A 34 5.09 -8.31 4.73
N ILE A 35 4.96 -7.19 4.02
CA ILE A 35 6.01 -6.67 3.13
C ILE A 35 7.25 -6.26 3.94
N GLY A 36 7.06 -5.50 5.02
CA GLY A 36 8.16 -5.06 5.89
C GLY A 36 8.85 -6.24 6.59
N GLY A 37 8.09 -7.15 7.17
CA GLY A 37 8.63 -8.34 7.84
C GLY A 37 9.43 -9.20 6.88
N TYR A 38 8.93 -9.42 5.67
CA TYR A 38 9.66 -10.18 4.65
C TYR A 38 10.95 -9.47 4.22
N PHE A 39 10.92 -8.16 4.01
CA PHE A 39 12.12 -7.37 3.71
C PHE A 39 13.17 -7.46 4.82
N ALA A 40 12.75 -7.38 6.08
CA ALA A 40 13.65 -7.56 7.23
C ALA A 40 14.27 -8.96 7.25
N ILE A 41 13.45 -10.01 7.07
CA ILE A 41 13.94 -11.40 7.06
C ILE A 41 14.95 -11.61 5.94
N LEU A 42 14.67 -11.12 4.73
CA LEU A 42 15.61 -11.21 3.60
C LEU A 42 16.92 -10.50 3.90
N GLY A 43 16.86 -9.27 4.42
CA GLY A 43 18.05 -8.50 4.74
C GLY A 43 18.90 -9.13 5.83
N VAL A 44 18.25 -9.66 6.88
CA VAL A 44 18.91 -10.40 7.95
C VAL A 44 19.55 -11.67 7.40
N THR A 45 18.83 -12.44 6.58
CA THR A 45 19.35 -13.67 5.94
C THR A 45 20.54 -13.37 5.04
N PHE A 46 20.47 -12.29 4.26
CA PHE A 46 21.58 -11.83 3.43
C PHE A 46 22.80 -11.49 4.28
N THR A 47 22.60 -10.78 5.39
CA THR A 47 23.69 -10.44 6.30
C THR A 47 24.32 -11.69 6.92
N PHE A 48 23.51 -12.67 7.36
CA PHE A 48 24.03 -13.94 7.85
C PHE A 48 24.83 -14.72 6.81
N ALA A 49 24.44 -14.64 5.53
CA ALA A 49 25.14 -15.31 4.44
C ALA A 49 26.51 -14.68 4.14
N VAL A 50 26.64 -13.36 4.30
CA VAL A 50 27.89 -12.62 4.03
C VAL A 50 28.78 -12.56 5.26
N GLU A 51 28.19 -12.37 6.44
CA GLU A 51 28.88 -12.21 7.72
C GLU A 51 28.22 -13.10 8.79
N PRO A 52 28.74 -14.33 9.00
CA PRO A 52 28.15 -15.31 9.90
C PRO A 52 28.05 -14.83 11.36
N GLN A 53 28.91 -13.89 11.76
CA GLN A 53 28.86 -13.21 13.06
C GLN A 53 28.02 -11.94 12.97
N THR A 54 26.75 -12.09 12.59
CA THR A 54 25.85 -10.95 12.43
C THR A 54 25.63 -10.23 13.77
N SER A 55 26.03 -8.96 13.82
CA SER A 55 25.83 -8.10 14.98
C SER A 55 24.35 -7.80 15.20
N ARG A 56 23.92 -7.66 16.47
CA ARG A 56 22.54 -7.23 16.81
C ARG A 56 22.15 -5.91 16.14
N SER A 57 23.13 -5.04 15.89
CA SER A 57 22.97 -3.79 15.14
C SER A 57 22.53 -4.00 13.71
N ALA A 58 23.04 -5.01 13.00
CA ALA A 58 22.62 -5.28 11.62
C ALA A 58 21.15 -5.71 11.54
N ILE A 59 20.70 -6.54 12.49
CA ILE A 59 19.27 -6.90 12.61
C ILE A 59 18.41 -5.65 12.85
N ALA A 60 18.84 -4.76 13.75
CA ALA A 60 18.14 -3.51 14.02
C ALA A 60 18.07 -2.59 12.78
N VAL A 61 19.14 -2.53 11.98
CA VAL A 61 19.17 -1.78 10.72
C VAL A 61 18.15 -2.33 9.74
N TRP A 62 18.08 -3.65 9.54
CA TRP A 62 17.09 -4.25 8.64
C TRP A 62 15.65 -4.05 9.12
N MET A 63 15.41 -4.10 10.43
CA MET A 63 14.10 -3.77 11.01
C MET A 63 13.74 -2.30 10.77
N ALA A 64 14.67 -1.37 10.95
CA ALA A 64 14.45 0.05 10.66
C ALA A 64 14.14 0.27 9.17
N MET A 65 14.92 -0.36 8.29
CA MET A 65 14.71 -0.29 6.85
C MET A 65 13.36 -0.90 6.43
N ALA A 66 12.91 -1.98 7.07
CA ALA A 66 11.59 -2.56 6.84
C ALA A 66 10.44 -1.62 7.21
N VAL A 67 10.56 -0.88 8.33
CA VAL A 67 9.57 0.16 8.69
C VAL A 67 9.55 1.26 7.65
N VAL A 68 10.72 1.73 7.22
CA VAL A 68 10.85 2.76 6.18
C VAL A 68 10.27 2.28 4.85
N PHE A 69 10.56 1.05 4.46
CA PHE A 69 10.14 0.49 3.18
C PHE A 69 8.64 0.18 3.14
N SER A 70 8.04 -0.13 4.30
CA SER A 70 6.61 -0.33 4.43
C SER A 70 5.81 0.98 4.56
N LEU A 71 6.46 2.14 4.79
CA LEU A 71 5.81 3.47 4.89
C LEU A 71 4.72 3.71 3.83
N PRO A 72 4.95 3.44 2.53
CA PRO A 72 3.94 3.66 1.51
C PRO A 72 2.61 2.92 1.76
N VAL A 73 2.63 1.82 2.53
CA VAL A 73 1.46 0.99 2.79
C VAL A 73 0.73 1.42 4.06
N TRP A 74 1.43 1.69 5.15
CA TRP A 74 0.79 2.02 6.44
C TRP A 74 0.51 3.51 6.63
N LEU A 75 1.31 4.42 6.05
CA LEU A 75 1.09 5.86 6.11
C LEU A 75 -0.34 6.27 5.67
N PRO A 76 -0.89 5.79 4.53
CA PRO A 76 -2.26 6.13 4.13
C PRO A 76 -3.33 5.51 5.03
N ALA A 77 -3.00 4.50 5.86
CA ALA A 77 -3.94 3.94 6.84
C ALA A 77 -4.05 4.80 8.12
N ILE A 78 -3.02 5.59 8.44
CA ILE A 78 -2.96 6.40 9.66
C ILE A 78 -3.42 7.84 9.42
N VAL A 79 -3.20 8.40 8.22
CA VAL A 79 -3.50 9.81 7.94
C VAL A 79 -5.01 10.09 8.11
N PRO A 80 -5.40 11.03 9.00
CA PRO A 80 -6.81 11.32 9.27
C PRO A 80 -7.48 11.99 8.06
N ALA A 81 -8.73 11.63 7.79
CA ALA A 81 -9.48 12.12 6.63
C ALA A 81 -9.79 13.62 6.66
N ARG A 82 -9.58 14.27 7.81
CA ARG A 82 -9.83 15.71 8.04
C ARG A 82 -8.98 16.61 7.13
N LEU A 83 -7.83 16.13 6.65
CA LEU A 83 -6.92 16.85 5.77
C LEU A 83 -7.02 16.33 4.33
N SER A 84 -8.07 16.72 3.61
CA SER A 84 -8.42 16.18 2.30
C SER A 84 -7.30 16.29 1.25
N ARG A 85 -6.59 17.43 1.20
CA ARG A 85 -5.47 17.66 0.26
C ARG A 85 -4.24 16.82 0.60
N LEU A 86 -3.86 16.78 1.88
CA LEU A 86 -2.71 16.00 2.35
C LEU A 86 -2.95 14.51 2.10
N HIS A 87 -4.17 14.02 2.36
CA HIS A 87 -4.53 12.63 2.12
C HIS A 87 -4.41 12.23 0.65
N VAL A 88 -4.82 13.06 -0.31
CA VAL A 88 -4.66 12.78 -1.75
C VAL A 88 -3.18 12.77 -2.14
N PHE A 89 -2.40 13.74 -1.66
CA PHE A 89 -0.97 13.81 -1.94
C PHE A 89 -0.24 12.58 -1.40
N VAL A 90 -0.42 12.25 -0.12
CA VAL A 90 0.19 11.09 0.54
C VAL A 90 -0.10 9.82 -0.24
N ARG A 91 -1.34 9.61 -0.68
CA ARG A 91 -1.72 8.40 -1.40
C ARG A 91 -1.10 8.28 -2.78
N ARG A 92 -1.03 9.38 -3.53
CA ARG A 92 -0.35 9.39 -4.84
C ARG A 92 1.13 9.10 -4.68
N THR A 93 1.77 9.75 -3.72
CA THR A 93 3.19 9.49 -3.40
C THR A 93 3.40 8.05 -2.99
N CYS A 94 2.54 7.51 -2.12
CA CYS A 94 2.59 6.10 -1.70
C CYS A 94 2.39 5.12 -2.86
N MET A 95 1.48 5.41 -3.78
CA MET A 95 1.24 4.59 -4.97
C MET A 95 2.47 4.57 -5.88
N ILE A 96 3.09 5.73 -6.12
CA ILE A 96 4.33 5.84 -6.90
C ILE A 96 5.46 5.08 -6.20
N LEU A 97 5.61 5.25 -4.88
CA LEU A 97 6.61 4.55 -4.10
C LEU A 97 6.39 3.02 -4.11
N LEU A 98 5.15 2.55 -4.19
CA LEU A 98 4.83 1.11 -4.30
C LEU A 98 5.17 0.51 -5.67
N CYS A 99 5.34 1.31 -6.72
CA CYS A 99 5.81 0.81 -8.01
C CYS A 99 7.20 0.17 -7.89
N PHE A 100 8.08 0.75 -7.07
CA PHE A 100 9.45 0.25 -6.88
C PHE A 100 9.50 -1.18 -6.30
N PRO A 101 8.92 -1.48 -5.11
CA PRO A 101 8.88 -2.84 -4.59
C PRO A 101 8.14 -3.80 -5.52
N THR A 102 7.06 -3.35 -6.17
CA THR A 102 6.33 -4.18 -7.12
C THR A 102 7.22 -4.61 -8.28
N GLN A 103 7.99 -3.69 -8.85
CA GLN A 103 8.93 -3.99 -9.93
C GLN A 103 10.02 -4.95 -9.46
N LEU A 104 10.56 -4.77 -8.26
CA LEU A 104 11.58 -5.63 -7.68
C LEU A 104 11.08 -7.08 -7.49
N TYR A 105 9.90 -7.25 -6.88
CA TYR A 105 9.31 -8.57 -6.69
C TYR A 105 8.84 -9.21 -8.00
N ALA A 106 8.25 -8.43 -8.91
CA ALA A 106 7.86 -8.91 -10.24
C ALA A 106 9.08 -9.35 -11.06
N SER A 107 10.20 -8.65 -10.97
CA SER A 107 11.46 -9.04 -11.60
C SER A 107 11.95 -10.40 -11.06
N THR A 108 11.83 -10.62 -9.75
CA THR A 108 12.17 -11.91 -9.13
C THR A 108 11.28 -13.05 -9.66
N VAL A 109 9.98 -12.80 -9.80
CA VAL A 109 9.03 -13.76 -10.39
C VAL A 109 9.40 -14.07 -11.84
N LEU A 110 9.61 -13.04 -12.66
CA LEU A 110 9.99 -13.21 -14.06
C LEU A 110 11.30 -13.98 -14.21
N HIS A 111 12.28 -13.69 -13.37
CA HIS A 111 13.55 -14.40 -13.36
C HIS A 111 13.38 -15.90 -13.07
N GLN A 112 12.55 -16.27 -12.08
CA GLN A 112 12.25 -17.67 -11.79
C GLN A 112 11.48 -18.34 -12.93
N LEU A 113 10.52 -17.65 -13.56
CA LEU A 113 9.78 -18.16 -14.71
C LEU A 113 10.70 -18.42 -15.92
N VAL A 114 11.66 -17.52 -16.19
CA VAL A 114 12.66 -17.70 -17.25
C VAL A 114 13.56 -18.91 -16.96
N ARG A 115 13.99 -19.10 -15.69
CA ARG A 115 14.76 -20.29 -15.30
C ARG A 115 13.99 -21.59 -15.52
N ILE A 116 12.70 -21.62 -15.15
CA ILE A 116 11.80 -22.76 -15.39
C ILE A 116 11.70 -23.06 -16.89
N HIS A 117 11.49 -22.02 -17.71
CA HIS A 117 11.38 -22.17 -19.16
C HIS A 117 12.69 -22.63 -19.81
N SER A 118 13.83 -22.24 -19.24
CA SER A 118 15.16 -22.61 -19.72
C SER A 118 15.66 -23.95 -19.18
N HIS A 119 14.81 -24.73 -18.49
CA HIS A 119 15.15 -25.99 -17.83
C HIS A 119 16.34 -25.89 -16.85
N GLN A 120 16.57 -24.70 -16.29
CA GLN A 120 17.56 -24.51 -15.23
C GLN A 120 16.93 -24.86 -13.88
N GLU A 121 17.77 -25.19 -12.89
CA GLU A 121 17.29 -25.33 -11.51
C GLU A 121 16.50 -24.07 -11.12
N SER A 122 15.32 -24.24 -10.53
CA SER A 122 14.49 -23.14 -10.06
C SER A 122 14.18 -23.35 -8.58
N ASN A 123 13.98 -22.26 -7.85
CA ASN A 123 13.58 -22.35 -6.45
C ASN A 123 12.09 -21.99 -6.32
N PRO A 124 11.19 -22.99 -6.14
CA PRO A 124 9.76 -22.76 -6.08
C PRO A 124 9.36 -21.88 -4.90
N THR A 125 10.11 -21.92 -3.80
CA THR A 125 9.88 -21.07 -2.62
C THR A 125 10.03 -19.60 -2.98
N VAL A 126 11.12 -19.24 -3.67
CA VAL A 126 11.39 -17.85 -4.11
C VAL A 126 10.32 -17.37 -5.10
N LEU A 127 9.81 -18.26 -5.95
CA LEU A 127 8.72 -17.94 -6.87
C LEU A 127 7.41 -17.63 -6.11
N VAL A 128 7.02 -18.50 -5.17
CA VAL A 128 5.81 -18.32 -4.35
C VAL A 128 5.90 -17.05 -3.52
N GLU A 129 7.06 -16.80 -2.90
CA GLU A 129 7.32 -15.57 -2.15
C GLU A 129 7.21 -14.33 -3.04
N GLY A 130 7.88 -14.33 -4.19
CA GLY A 130 7.81 -13.24 -5.17
C GLY A 130 6.38 -12.97 -5.65
N LEU A 131 5.58 -14.01 -5.92
CA LEU A 131 4.17 -13.87 -6.31
C LEU A 131 3.33 -13.30 -5.18
N SER A 132 3.52 -13.78 -3.94
CA SER A 132 2.78 -13.32 -2.77
C SER A 132 3.03 -11.83 -2.47
N LEU A 133 4.27 -11.38 -2.61
CA LEU A 133 4.64 -9.98 -2.36
C LEU A 133 4.21 -9.06 -3.51
N THR A 134 4.37 -9.52 -4.75
CA THR A 134 3.90 -8.78 -5.92
C THR A 134 2.37 -8.58 -5.83
N SER A 135 1.63 -9.64 -5.52
CA SER A 135 0.17 -9.56 -5.34
C SER A 135 -0.22 -8.69 -4.14
N ALA A 136 0.52 -8.76 -3.02
CA ALA A 136 0.33 -7.87 -1.88
C ALA A 136 0.49 -6.38 -2.26
N CYS A 137 1.56 -6.04 -3.00
CA CYS A 137 1.79 -4.67 -3.48
C CYS A 137 0.71 -4.21 -4.48
N LEU A 138 0.31 -5.07 -5.42
CA LEU A 138 -0.77 -4.79 -6.36
C LEU A 138 -2.11 -4.58 -5.64
N MET A 139 -2.41 -5.39 -4.63
CA MET A 139 -3.60 -5.25 -3.80
C MET A 139 -3.58 -3.94 -3.01
N ALA A 140 -2.43 -3.57 -2.42
CA ALA A 140 -2.27 -2.28 -1.75
C ALA A 140 -2.52 -1.11 -2.71
N MET A 141 -1.93 -1.14 -3.91
CA MET A 141 -2.19 -0.12 -4.95
C MET A 141 -3.66 -0.08 -5.38
N ALA A 142 -4.30 -1.24 -5.59
CA ALA A 142 -5.71 -1.32 -5.94
C ALA A 142 -6.62 -0.71 -4.86
N LEU A 143 -6.32 -0.95 -3.58
CA LEU A 143 -7.04 -0.35 -2.46
C LEU A 143 -6.86 1.17 -2.42
N LEU A 144 -5.67 1.67 -2.73
CA LEU A 144 -5.40 3.10 -2.82
C LEU A 144 -6.21 3.74 -3.97
N VAL A 145 -6.14 3.16 -5.17
CA VAL A 145 -6.83 3.66 -6.38
C VAL A 145 -8.35 3.58 -6.25
N LYS A 146 -8.92 2.47 -5.75
CA LYS A 146 -10.37 2.25 -5.65
C LYS A 146 -11.08 3.42 -4.96
N SER A 147 -10.51 3.88 -3.86
CA SER A 147 -11.06 4.99 -3.11
C SER A 147 -10.87 6.37 -3.75
N ASP A 148 -9.87 6.55 -4.62
CA ASP A 148 -9.74 7.77 -5.42
C ASP A 148 -10.74 7.77 -6.58
N ALA A 149 -10.92 6.61 -7.24
CA ALA A 149 -11.91 6.43 -8.31
C ALA A 149 -13.35 6.68 -7.80
N LEU A 150 -13.70 6.14 -6.63
CA LEU A 150 -15.01 6.37 -6.01
C LEU A 150 -15.26 7.86 -5.71
N ARG A 151 -14.23 8.64 -5.37
CA ARG A 151 -14.35 10.09 -5.19
C ARG A 151 -14.64 10.80 -6.51
N LEU A 152 -13.93 10.44 -7.57
CA LEU A 152 -14.13 11.01 -8.90
C LEU A 152 -15.54 10.71 -9.43
N PHE A 153 -16.01 9.47 -9.29
CA PHE A 153 -17.38 9.08 -9.67
C PHE A 153 -18.45 9.80 -8.86
N ALA A 154 -18.24 9.98 -7.55
CA ALA A 154 -19.17 10.75 -6.70
C ALA A 154 -19.25 12.22 -7.13
N TRP A 155 -18.11 12.81 -7.49
CA TRP A 155 -18.05 14.18 -8.01
C TRP A 155 -18.76 14.31 -9.37
N LEU A 156 -18.52 13.38 -10.29
CA LEU A 156 -19.18 13.37 -11.62
C LEU A 156 -20.69 13.13 -11.52
N ARG A 157 -21.16 12.35 -10.53
CA ARG A 157 -22.58 12.07 -10.33
C ARG A 157 -23.35 13.23 -9.71
N GLN A 158 -22.67 14.26 -9.17
CA GLN A 158 -23.37 15.45 -8.72
C GLN A 158 -23.94 16.16 -9.96
N PRO A 159 -25.27 16.14 -10.20
CA PRO A 159 -25.84 16.86 -11.32
C PRO A 159 -25.46 18.32 -11.14
N LYS A 160 -25.02 18.97 -12.22
CA LYS A 160 -24.81 20.42 -12.26
C LYS A 160 -26.14 21.13 -11.97
N GLN A 161 -26.59 21.16 -10.72
CA GLN A 161 -27.67 22.02 -10.24
C GLN A 161 -27.09 23.42 -10.04
N ALA A 162 -26.69 24.05 -11.14
CA ALA A 162 -26.44 25.48 -11.23
C ALA A 162 -26.15 25.84 -12.68
N ARG A 163 -27.21 25.98 -13.47
CA ARG A 163 -27.54 27.22 -14.16
C ARG A 163 -28.96 27.15 -14.68
#